data_AF-A0A857DBB0-F1
#
_entry.id   AF-A0A857DBB0-F1
#
_cell.length_a   1.000
_cell.length_b   1.000
_cell.length_c   1.000
_cell.angle_alpha   90.00
_cell.angle_beta   90.00
_cell.angle_gamma   90.00
#
_symmetry.space_group_name_H-M   'P 1'
#
loop_
_entity.id
_entity.type
_entity.pdbx_description
1 polymer ?
#
loop_
_entity_poly.entity_id
_entity_poly.type
_entity_poly.pdbx_seq_one_letter_code
_entity_poly.pdbx_strand_id
1 'polypeptide(L)'
;MIEWYIYISWIAVLTISYLIANYLNTHTLIFAKIKTWIFLLGPFLLIFIIGLPMVIAKVNFNITLYATSYPCMFFFGIWTAVFLERWNKWKEHKTKKLKEAKFNNNNNKGTKC
;
A
#
# COMPACT_ATOMS: atom_id res chain seq x y z
N MET A 1 2.38 27.25 13.24
CA MET A 1 1.94 27.45 11.83
C MET A 1 2.77 26.66 10.83
N ILE A 2 4.11 26.67 10.90
CA ILE A 2 5.00 25.92 9.97
C ILE A 2 4.75 24.40 9.94
N GLU A 3 4.42 23.78 11.08
CA GLU A 3 4.20 22.33 11.18
C GLU A 3 3.02 21.83 10.35
N TRP A 4 1.96 22.65 10.22
CA TRP A 4 0.77 22.29 9.42
C TRP A 4 1.08 22.16 7.94
N TYR A 5 2.01 22.95 7.41
CA TYR A 5 2.42 22.87 6.01
C TYR A 5 3.11 21.54 5.69
N ILE A 6 3.83 20.97 6.66
CA ILE A 6 4.51 19.68 6.52
C ILE A 6 3.48 18.55 6.42
N TYR A 7 2.44 18.58 7.25
CA TYR A 7 1.37 17.58 7.16
C TYR A 7 0.61 17.67 5.84
N ILE A 8 0.29 18.87 5.39
CA ILE A 8 -0.38 19.08 4.10
C ILE A 8 0.50 18.59 2.94
N SER A 9 1.80 18.89 2.95
CA SER A 9 2.71 18.43 1.90
C SER A 9 2.90 16.91 1.93
N TRP A 10 2.95 16.28 3.11
CA TRP A 10 3.00 14.82 3.23
C TRP A 10 1.74 14.16 2.67
N ILE A 11 0.56 14.68 2.99
CA ILE A 11 -0.70 14.18 2.44
C ILE A 11 -0.73 14.34 0.92
N ALA A 12 -0.25 15.47 0.39
CA ALA A 12 -0.17 15.68 -1.05
C ALA A 12 0.73 14.64 -1.73
N VAL A 13 1.92 14.37 -1.17
CA VAL A 13 2.88 13.38 -1.70
C VAL A 13 2.30 11.97 -1.63
N LEU A 14 1.63 11.62 -0.53
CA LEU A 14 0.94 10.34 -0.38
C LEU A 14 -0.18 10.17 -1.42
N THR A 15 -0.95 11.23 -1.65
CA THR A 15 -2.05 11.21 -2.63
C THR A 15 -1.54 11.07 -4.06
N ILE A 16 -0.50 11.83 -4.42
CA ILE A 16 0.12 11.76 -5.75
C ILE A 16 0.71 10.37 -5.99
N SER A 17 1.46 9.84 -5.03
CA SER A 17 2.05 8.49 -5.15
C SER A 17 1.00 7.38 -5.22
N TYR A 18 -0.09 7.50 -4.46
CA TYR A 18 -1.24 6.60 -4.57
C TYR A 18 -1.85 6.61 -5.98
N LEU A 19 -2.09 7.80 -6.54
CA LEU A 19 -2.65 7.94 -7.89
C LEU A 19 -1.73 7.35 -8.96
N ILE A 20 -0.42 7.64 -8.88
CA ILE A 20 0.59 7.09 -9.78
C ILE A 20 0.62 5.56 -9.68
N ALA A 21 0.64 5.02 -8.46
CA ALA A 21 0.66 3.58 -8.23
C ALA A 21 -0.60 2.92 -8.77
N ASN A 22 -1.78 3.50 -8.53
CA ASN A 22 -3.05 2.97 -9.00
C ASN A 22 -3.12 3.00 -10.54
N TYR A 23 -2.65 4.08 -11.16
CA TYR A 23 -2.56 4.20 -12.61
C TYR A 23 -1.62 3.14 -13.21
N LEU A 24 -0.40 3.04 -12.70
CA LEU A 24 0.57 2.03 -13.14
C LEU A 24 0.02 0.62 -12.98
N ASN A 25 -0.61 0.33 -11.85
CA ASN A 25 -1.16 -0.99 -11.57
C ASN A 25 -2.24 -1.40 -12.57
N THR A 26 -3.14 -0.47 -12.91
CA THR A 26 -4.22 -0.69 -13.86
C THR A 26 -3.68 -0.98 -15.27
N HIS A 27 -2.59 -0.31 -15.68
CA HIS A 27 -2.10 -0.39 -17.06
C HIS A 27 -0.97 -1.40 -17.29
N THR A 28 -0.20 -1.78 -16.27
CA THR A 28 1.06 -2.52 -16.49
C THR A 28 1.21 -3.81 -15.69
N LEU A 29 0.27 -4.15 -14.78
CA LEU A 29 0.33 -5.33 -13.91
C LEU A 29 1.65 -5.47 -13.12
N ILE A 30 2.48 -4.42 -13.04
CA ILE A 30 3.80 -4.45 -12.40
C ILE A 30 3.70 -4.91 -10.95
N PHE A 31 2.66 -4.48 -10.25
CA PHE A 31 2.45 -4.79 -8.84
C PHE A 31 1.82 -6.17 -8.58
N ALA A 32 1.36 -6.87 -9.62
CA ALA A 32 0.73 -8.19 -9.48
C ALA A 32 1.73 -9.29 -9.09
N LYS A 33 3.00 -9.16 -9.51
CA LYS A 33 4.05 -10.18 -9.27
C LYS A 33 4.80 -10.02 -7.95
N ILE A 34 4.76 -8.84 -7.34
CA ILE A 34 5.56 -8.55 -6.15
C ILE A 34 4.88 -9.14 -4.91
N LYS A 35 5.62 -9.74 -3.98
CA LYS A 35 5.05 -10.26 -2.72
C LYS A 35 4.63 -9.10 -1.80
N THR A 36 3.45 -9.18 -1.17
CA THR A 36 2.91 -8.09 -0.31
C THR A 36 3.87 -7.74 0.83
N TRP A 37 4.62 -8.73 1.31
CA TRP A 37 5.61 -8.60 2.38
C TRP A 37 6.72 -7.60 2.07
N ILE A 38 7.12 -7.46 0.80
CA ILE A 38 8.17 -6.52 0.38
C ILE A 38 7.68 -5.08 0.57
N PHE A 39 6.39 -4.84 0.30
CA PHE A 39 5.77 -3.53 0.47
C PHE A 39 5.68 -3.13 1.95
N LEU A 40 5.44 -4.07 2.87
CA LEU A 40 5.40 -3.79 4.31
C LEU A 40 6.75 -3.26 4.84
N LEU A 41 7.87 -3.79 4.33
CA LEU A 41 9.21 -3.43 4.79
C LEU A 41 9.77 -2.18 4.11
N GLY A 42 9.21 -1.77 2.96
CA GLY A 42 9.67 -0.62 2.17
C GLY A 42 9.91 0.67 2.97
N PRO A 43 8.92 1.20 3.70
CA PRO A 43 9.09 2.44 4.47
C PRO A 43 10.14 2.31 5.59
N PHE A 44 10.28 1.15 6.22
CA PHE A 44 11.31 0.90 7.23
C PHE A 44 12.71 0.84 6.62
N LEU A 45 12.85 0.19 5.46
CA LEU A 45 14.10 0.10 4.72
C LEU A 45 14.66 1.50 4.37
N LEU A 46 13.79 2.43 4.00
CA LEU A 46 14.18 3.81 3.72
C LEU A 46 14.67 4.57 4.96
N ILE A 47 14.02 4.35 6.10
CA ILE A 47 14.48 4.94 7.37
C ILE A 47 15.86 4.37 7.74
N PHE A 48 16.11 3.09 7.52
CA PHE A 48 17.40 2.47 7.78
C PHE A 48 18.50 2.88 6.80
N ILE A 49 18.18 3.05 5.51
CA ILE A 49 19.18 3.42 4.48
C ILE A 49 19.49 4.92 4.52
N ILE A 50 18.51 5.77 4.79
CA ILE A 50 18.66 7.23 4.70
C ILE A 50 18.77 7.84 6.09
N GLY A 51 17.84 7.47 6.99
CA GLY A 51 17.76 8.05 8.32
C GLY A 51 18.92 7.64 9.21
N LEU A 52 19.25 6.36 9.27
CA LEU A 52 20.32 5.86 10.15
C LEU A 52 21.68 6.50 9.83
N PRO A 53 22.14 6.58 8.56
CA PRO A 53 23.43 7.22 8.26
C PRO A 53 23.42 8.73 8.57
N MET A 54 22.32 9.43 8.33
CA MET A 54 22.20 10.86 8.65
C MET A 54 22.24 11.13 10.15
N VAL A 55 21.62 10.26 10.96
CA VAL A 55 21.70 10.32 12.43
C VAL A 55 23.13 10.03 12.90
N ILE A 56 23.80 9.02 12.35
CA ILE A 56 25.19 8.69 12.68
C ILE A 56 26.14 9.85 12.31
N ALA A 57 25.90 10.50 11.18
CA ALA A 57 26.64 11.67 10.71
C ALA A 57 26.28 12.97 11.46
N LYS A 58 25.40 12.91 12.48
CA LYS A 58 24.94 14.06 13.29
C LYS A 58 24.38 15.21 12.44
N VAL A 59 23.72 14.89 11.34
CA VAL A 59 23.03 15.87 10.49
C VAL A 59 21.89 16.50 11.29
N ASN A 60 21.62 17.78 11.03
CA ASN A 60 20.52 18.52 11.67
C ASN A 60 19.20 17.72 11.56
N PHE A 61 18.52 17.54 12.69
CA PHE A 61 17.29 16.75 12.79
C PHE A 61 16.22 17.17 11.78
N ASN A 62 16.07 18.47 11.50
CA ASN A 62 15.09 18.95 10.53
C ASN A 62 15.40 18.44 9.12
N ILE A 63 16.67 18.45 8.72
CA ILE A 63 17.11 17.96 7.40
C ILE A 63 16.86 16.46 7.32
N THR A 64 17.24 15.72 8.36
CA THR A 64 17.03 14.27 8.45
C THR A 64 15.55 13.92 8.39
N LEU A 65 14.70 14.68 9.09
CA LEU A 65 13.25 14.49 9.10
C LEU A 65 12.67 14.67 7.70
N TYR A 66 12.98 15.78 7.01
CA TYR A 66 12.49 15.98 5.65
C TYR A 66 13.02 14.92 4.67
N ALA A 67 14.32 14.63 4.72
CA ALA A 67 14.95 13.68 3.80
C ALA A 67 14.39 12.25 3.94
N THR A 68 13.94 11.86 5.13
CA THR A 68 13.38 10.53 5.39
C THR A 68 11.86 10.49 5.25
N SER A 69 11.15 11.53 5.67
CA SER A 69 9.69 11.54 5.70
C SER A 69 9.07 11.54 4.31
N TYR A 70 9.63 12.31 3.37
CA TYR A 70 9.04 12.43 2.03
C TYR A 70 9.11 11.12 1.23
N PRO A 71 10.27 10.44 1.14
CA PRO A 71 10.33 9.10 0.56
C PRO A 71 9.42 8.12 1.30
N CYS A 72 9.37 8.17 2.63
CA CYS A 72 8.50 7.29 3.42
C CYS A 72 7.03 7.46 3.02
N MET A 73 6.53 8.69 2.96
CA MET A 73 5.16 9.00 2.56
C MET A 73 4.85 8.60 1.12
N PHE A 74 5.81 8.76 0.20
CA PHE A 74 5.69 8.30 -1.18
C PHE A 74 5.51 6.78 -1.26
N PHE A 75 6.33 6.02 -0.55
CA PHE A 75 6.20 4.57 -0.50
C PHE A 75 4.94 4.12 0.22
N PHE A 76 4.46 4.85 1.23
CA PHE A 76 3.17 4.61 1.86
C PHE A 76 1.99 4.77 0.89
N GLY A 77 2.02 5.75 0.00
CA GLY A 77 0.97 5.91 -1.02
C GLY A 77 0.96 4.74 -2.01
N ILE A 78 2.13 4.30 -2.47
CA ILE A 78 2.27 3.09 -3.31
C ILE A 78 1.76 1.85 -2.57
N TRP A 79 2.17 1.68 -1.31
CA TRP A 79 1.77 0.57 -0.46
C TRP A 79 0.25 0.49 -0.33
N THR A 80 -0.39 1.62 -0.06
CA THR A 80 -1.84 1.72 0.10
C THR A 80 -2.58 1.30 -1.17
N ALA A 81 -2.10 1.72 -2.35
CA ALA A 81 -2.68 1.32 -3.64
C ALA A 81 -2.60 -0.19 -3.86
N VAL A 82 -1.42 -0.78 -3.63
CA VAL A 82 -1.20 -2.23 -3.78
C VAL A 82 -2.02 -3.03 -2.77
N PHE A 83 -2.13 -2.55 -1.53
CA PHE A 83 -2.91 -3.20 -0.49
C PHE A 83 -4.40 -3.21 -0.83
N LEU A 84 -4.96 -2.07 -1.26
CA LEU A 84 -6.37 -1.95 -1.65
C LEU A 84 -6.74 -2.89 -2.80
N GLU A 85 -5.88 -2.98 -3.82
CA GLU A 85 -6.12 -3.87 -4.95
C GLU A 85 -6.16 -5.35 -4.51
N ARG A 86 -5.20 -5.78 -3.68
CA ARG A 86 -5.16 -7.16 -3.15
C ARG A 86 -6.34 -7.46 -2.24
N TRP A 87 -6.73 -6.48 -1.42
CA TRP A 87 -7.90 -6.58 -0.57
C TRP A 87 -9.17 -6.78 -1.40
N ASN A 88 -9.33 -6.02 -2.49
CA ASN A 88 -10.46 -6.15 -3.40
C ASN A 88 -10.48 -7.53 -4.08
N LYS A 89 -9.34 -8.00 -4.61
CA LYS A 89 -9.23 -9.36 -5.18
C LYS A 89 -9.59 -10.45 -4.16
N TRP A 90 -9.09 -10.34 -2.93
CA TRP A 90 -9.42 -11.28 -1.86
C TRP A 90 -10.92 -11.27 -1.53
N LYS A 91 -11.54 -10.09 -1.46
CA LYS A 91 -12.98 -9.92 -1.24
C LYS A 91 -13.80 -10.53 -2.38
N GLU A 92 -13.38 -10.37 -3.63
CA GLU A 92 -14.00 -11.01 -4.79
C GLU A 92 -13.91 -12.54 -4.73
N HIS A 93 -12.75 -13.10 -4.38
CA HIS A 93 -12.61 -14.54 -4.20
C HIS A 93 -13.51 -15.08 -3.08
N LYS A 94 -13.62 -14.35 -1.96
CA LYS A 94 -14.48 -14.75 -0.84
C LYS A 94 -15.96 -14.71 -1.23
N THR A 95 -16.40 -13.69 -1.96
CA THR A 95 -17.79 -13.59 -2.42
C THR A 95 -18.13 -14.62 -3.50
N LYS A 96 -17.20 -14.94 -4.41
CA LYS A 96 -17.38 -16.03 -5.39
C LYS A 96 -17.56 -17.40 -4.70
N LYS A 97 -16.69 -17.76 -3.76
CA LYS A 97 -16.81 -19.01 -2.98
C LYS A 97 -18.15 -19.12 -2.25
N LEU A 98 -18.64 -18.02 -1.67
CA LEU A 98 -19.95 -18.00 -1.00
C LEU A 98 -21.12 -18.20 -1.97
N LYS A 99 -21.06 -17.61 -3.17
CA LYS A 99 -22.07 -17.80 -4.22
C LYS A 99 -22.08 -19.24 -4.74
N GLU A 100 -20.92 -19.82 -5.00
CA GLU A 100 -20.77 -21.21 -5.43
C GLU A 100 -21.29 -22.19 -4.38
N ALA A 101 -20.97 -21.97 -3.10
CA ALA A 101 -21.48 -22.78 -2.00
C ALA A 101 -23.01 -22.71 -1.88
N LYS A 102 -23.61 -21.53 -2.10
CA LYS A 102 -25.07 -21.35 -2.07
C LYS A 102 -25.75 -22.05 -3.25
N PHE A 103 -25.15 -22.02 -4.44
CA PHE A 103 -25.65 -22.72 -5.62
C PHE A 103 -25.62 -24.25 -5.45
N ASN A 104 -24.50 -24.80 -4.95
CA ASN A 104 -24.37 -26.23 -4.70
C ASN A 104 -25.32 -26.73 -3.60
N ASN A 105 -25.61 -25.93 -2.58
CA ASN A 105 -26.55 -26.29 -1.52
C ASN A 105 -28.01 -26.30 -2.01
N ASN A 106 -28.37 -25.41 -2.94
CA ASN A 106 -29.70 -25.43 -3.56
C ASN A 106 -29.89 -26.64 -4.50
N ASN A 107 -28.86 -27.01 -5.27
CA ASN A 107 -28.93 -28.20 -6.14
C ASN A 107 -28.97 -29.52 -5.37
N ASN A 108 -28.26 -29.61 -4.23
CA ASN A 108 -28.30 -30.79 -3.35
C ASN A 108 -29.62 -30.93 -2.56
N LYS A 109 -30.40 -29.86 -2.40
CA LYS A 109 -31.74 -29.94 -1.80
C LYS A 109 -32.82 -30.36 -2.79
N GLY A 110 -32.64 -30.09 -4.09
CA GLY A 110 -33.57 -30.51 -5.14
C GLY A 110 -33.45 -31.99 -5.55
N THR A 111 -32.40 -32.69 -5.10
CA THR A 111 -32.13 -34.11 -5.41
C THR A 111 -32.52 -35.07 -4.28
N LYS A 112 -33.16 -34.56 -3.22
CA LYS A 112 -33.84 -35.37 -2.20
C LYS A 112 -35.35 -35.24 -2.37
N CYS A 113 -35.87 -35.75 -3.48
CA CYS A 113 -37.28 -36.10 -3.63
C CYS A 113 -37.36 -37.61 -3.83
#